data_AF-A0A1Y0GWH0-F1
#
_entry.id   AF-A0A1Y0GWH0-F1
#
_cell.length_a   1.000
_cell.length_b   1.000
_cell.length_c   1.000
_cell.angle_alpha   90.00
_cell.angle_beta   90.00
_cell.angle_gamma   90.00
#
_symmetry.space_group_name_H-M   'P 1'
#
loop_
_entity.id
_entity.type
_entity.pdbx_description
1 polymer ?
#
loop_
_entity_poly.entity_id
_entity_poly.type
_entity_poly.pdbx_seq_one_letter_code
_entity_poly.pdbx_strand_id
1 'polypeptide(L)'
;MKKQQLIAVTGLVAVLAASASATTWQFDLTPQNGGGPGYGYNAAGGSVKNISSTFNDVTERLTFEATFGNSAAGSLPDGYWLVLNDGPNPKGTSDELAIFYFDTGVTNNGQAKLTAYGYNGQNGNSSYFDGSNASGTQAPDKIASSLTTSNFVNSLAVVNNANGTRTMKFDINAALVNNHDPKYGPANNWFGTGFDNKVGIWFHPVDGLDAKYGTDGFLKKFEFDKQGWVDGSNLEAVPEPFTMGALGLMALAARRKKKNA
;
A
#
# COMPACT_ATOMS: atom_id res chain seq x y z
N MET A 1 62.60 18.51 45.28
CA MET A 1 61.93 18.51 43.96
C MET A 1 60.53 17.93 44.09
N LYS A 2 59.50 18.77 44.00
CA LYS A 2 58.08 18.36 44.09
C LYS A 2 57.61 17.93 42.69
N LYS A 3 57.16 16.67 42.54
CA LYS A 3 56.56 16.17 41.30
C LYS A 3 55.06 16.51 41.30
N GLN A 4 54.65 17.40 40.39
CA GLN A 4 53.25 17.65 40.07
C GLN A 4 52.71 16.44 39.30
N GLN A 5 51.65 15.81 39.79
CA GLN A 5 50.91 14.80 39.04
C GLN A 5 49.72 15.47 38.36
N LEU A 6 49.70 15.36 37.04
CA LEU A 6 48.68 15.87 36.13
C LEU A 6 47.43 14.99 36.25
N ILE A 7 46.28 15.58 36.60
CA ILE A 7 44.98 14.89 36.58
C ILE A 7 44.45 14.95 35.14
N ALA A 8 44.39 13.81 34.47
CA ALA A 8 43.71 13.69 33.17
C ALA A 8 42.22 13.43 33.42
N VAL A 9 41.37 14.40 33.09
CA VAL A 9 39.91 14.24 33.05
C VAL A 9 39.54 13.72 31.67
N THR A 10 39.23 12.42 31.57
CA THR A 10 38.69 11.83 30.33
C THR A 10 37.19 12.12 30.28
N GLY A 11 36.79 13.08 29.45
CA GLY A 11 35.38 13.36 29.17
C GLY A 11 34.76 12.25 28.32
N LEU A 12 33.76 11.57 28.88
CA LEU A 12 32.93 10.62 28.13
C LEU A 12 31.89 11.40 27.33
N VAL A 13 32.09 11.55 26.02
CA VAL A 13 31.06 12.07 25.11
C VAL A 13 30.13 10.91 24.76
N ALA A 14 28.94 10.89 25.36
CA ALA A 14 27.86 10.00 24.94
C ALA A 14 27.24 10.56 23.65
N VAL A 15 27.59 9.97 22.50
CA VAL A 15 26.87 10.21 21.25
C VAL A 15 25.53 9.47 21.35
N LEU A 16 24.45 10.21 21.57
CA LEU A 16 23.10 9.67 21.42
C LEU A 16 22.84 9.53 19.92
N ALA A 17 22.98 8.31 19.39
CA ALA A 17 22.47 7.98 18.07
C ALA A 17 20.94 8.11 18.12
N ALA A 18 20.40 9.18 17.53
CA ALA A 18 18.98 9.26 17.24
C ALA A 18 18.68 8.14 16.25
N SER A 19 18.06 7.07 16.73
CA SER A 19 17.49 6.05 15.84
C SER A 19 16.41 6.76 15.04
N ALA A 20 16.49 6.76 13.72
CA ALA A 20 15.40 7.24 12.87
C ALA A 20 14.15 6.44 13.26
N SER A 21 13.22 7.12 13.92
CA SER A 21 11.95 6.51 14.31
C SER A 21 11.13 6.36 13.05
N ALA A 22 10.73 5.14 12.70
CA ALA A 22 9.91 4.85 11.54
C ALA A 22 8.62 5.68 11.56
N THR A 23 8.32 6.41 10.50
CA THR A 23 7.04 7.10 10.38
C THR A 23 6.05 6.17 9.72
N THR A 24 4.93 5.91 10.41
CA THR A 24 3.78 5.29 9.76
C THR A 24 2.86 6.40 9.29
N TRP A 25 2.61 6.45 7.98
CA TRP A 25 1.63 7.35 7.38
C TRP A 25 0.30 6.65 7.28
N GLN A 26 -0.78 7.35 7.60
CA GLN A 26 -2.14 6.86 7.55
C GLN A 26 -2.96 7.70 6.55
N PHE A 27 -3.63 7.00 5.66
CA PHE A 27 -4.54 7.55 4.67
C PHE A 27 -5.93 6.98 4.88
N ASP A 28 -6.92 7.86 5.09
CA ASP A 28 -8.32 7.50 5.18
C ASP A 28 -9.13 8.33 4.19
N LEU A 29 -10.04 7.66 3.48
CA LEU A 29 -10.93 8.31 2.53
C LEU A 29 -12.32 7.69 2.60
N THR A 30 -13.34 8.53 2.76
CA THR A 30 -14.75 8.19 2.55
C THR A 30 -15.22 8.86 1.26
N PRO A 31 -15.22 8.14 0.11
CA PRO A 31 -15.59 8.74 -1.17
C PRO A 31 -17.03 9.24 -1.17
N GLN A 32 -17.24 10.43 -1.76
CA GLN A 32 -18.57 11.00 -1.96
C GLN A 32 -18.98 10.87 -3.44
N ASN A 33 -20.29 10.75 -3.70
CA ASN A 33 -20.82 10.69 -5.06
C ASN A 33 -20.33 11.89 -5.89
N GLY A 34 -19.72 11.64 -7.04
CA GLY A 34 -19.13 12.68 -7.90
C GLY A 34 -17.68 13.06 -7.58
N GLY A 35 -17.11 12.55 -6.50
CA GLY A 35 -15.74 12.84 -6.07
C GLY A 35 -15.64 13.90 -4.99
N GLY A 36 -14.43 14.40 -4.77
CA GLY A 36 -14.13 15.46 -3.82
C GLY A 36 -12.85 16.20 -4.20
N PRO A 37 -12.35 17.10 -3.34
CA PRO A 37 -11.11 17.81 -3.62
C PRO A 37 -9.97 16.82 -3.89
N GLY A 38 -9.39 16.88 -5.10
CA GLY A 38 -8.26 16.04 -5.48
C GLY A 38 -8.61 14.62 -5.91
N TYR A 39 -9.88 14.21 -6.00
CA TYR A 39 -10.25 12.89 -6.52
C TYR A 39 -11.60 12.84 -7.25
N GLY A 40 -11.69 11.94 -8.24
CA GLY A 40 -12.93 11.53 -8.89
C GLY A 40 -13.45 10.21 -8.34
N TYR A 41 -14.76 9.98 -8.44
CA TYR A 41 -15.38 8.74 -7.96
C TYR A 41 -16.55 8.28 -8.83
N ASN A 42 -16.63 6.96 -9.05
CA ASN A 42 -17.76 6.28 -9.68
C ASN A 42 -18.03 4.94 -8.98
N ALA A 43 -19.32 4.64 -8.77
CA ALA A 43 -19.77 3.48 -8.00
C ALA A 43 -20.19 2.26 -8.86
N ALA A 44 -19.96 2.27 -10.18
CA ALA A 44 -20.60 1.30 -11.09
C ALA A 44 -20.19 -0.15 -10.82
N GLY A 45 -18.92 -0.40 -10.48
CA GLY A 45 -18.40 -1.70 -10.04
C GLY A 45 -18.41 -1.89 -8.53
N GLY A 46 -19.10 -1.03 -7.77
CA GLY A 46 -19.13 -1.08 -6.30
C GLY A 46 -19.11 0.28 -5.66
N SER A 47 -20.04 0.56 -4.73
CA SER A 47 -19.97 1.80 -3.95
C SER A 47 -18.89 1.69 -2.89
N VAL A 48 -17.74 2.34 -3.10
CA VAL A 48 -16.68 2.45 -2.09
C VAL A 48 -17.19 3.30 -0.93
N LYS A 49 -17.26 2.72 0.27
CA LYS A 49 -17.73 3.37 1.51
C LYS A 49 -16.58 3.96 2.30
N ASN A 50 -15.47 3.24 2.37
CA ASN A 50 -14.26 3.71 3.06
C ASN A 50 -13.03 3.04 2.45
N ILE A 51 -11.93 3.78 2.41
CA ILE A 51 -10.58 3.29 2.18
C ILE A 51 -9.77 3.68 3.42
N SER A 52 -8.97 2.75 3.93
CA SER A 52 -7.99 2.99 4.98
C SER A 52 -6.69 2.29 4.59
N SER A 53 -5.57 3.00 4.63
CA SER A 53 -4.27 2.47 4.26
C SER A 53 -3.20 3.03 5.19
N THR A 54 -2.19 2.21 5.50
CA THR A 54 -1.02 2.67 6.23
C THR A 54 0.25 2.26 5.50
N PHE A 55 1.26 3.11 5.53
CA PHE A 55 2.59 2.81 5.02
C PHE A 55 3.65 3.17 6.05
N ASN A 56 4.52 2.23 6.39
CA ASN A 56 5.64 2.46 7.27
C ASN A 56 6.94 2.58 6.45
N ASP A 57 7.53 3.76 6.45
CA ASP A 57 8.67 4.14 5.58
C ASP A 57 9.98 3.38 5.87
N VAL A 58 10.12 2.75 7.03
CA VAL A 58 11.31 1.98 7.41
C VAL A 58 11.12 0.48 7.22
N THR A 59 9.95 -0.05 7.59
CA THR A 59 9.65 -1.49 7.48
C THR A 59 9.05 -1.87 6.13
N GLU A 60 8.71 -0.86 5.31
CA GLU A 60 8.01 -1.00 4.03
C GLU A 60 6.76 -1.88 4.16
N ARG A 61 6.05 -1.76 5.29
CA ARG A 61 4.77 -2.46 5.49
C ARG A 61 3.65 -1.58 4.95
N LEU A 62 2.89 -2.12 4.00
CA LEU A 62 1.71 -1.47 3.42
C LEU A 62 0.45 -2.26 3.83
N THR A 63 -0.50 -1.57 4.43
CA THR A 63 -1.87 -2.09 4.60
C THR A 63 -2.82 -1.36 3.69
N PHE A 64 -3.81 -2.06 3.15
CA PHE A 64 -4.91 -1.44 2.42
C PHE A 64 -6.20 -2.17 2.73
N GLU A 65 -7.22 -1.38 3.07
CA GLU A 65 -8.55 -1.84 3.39
C GLU A 65 -9.56 -0.99 2.64
N ALA A 66 -10.47 -1.64 1.91
CA ALA A 66 -11.59 -0.98 1.27
C ALA A 66 -12.90 -1.69 1.63
N THR A 67 -13.91 -0.90 2.04
CA THR A 67 -15.27 -1.38 2.31
C THR A 67 -16.21 -0.93 1.21
N PHE A 68 -17.05 -1.83 0.72
CA PHE A 68 -17.92 -1.63 -0.42
C PHE A 68 -19.38 -1.93 -0.08
N GLY A 69 -20.28 -1.10 -0.58
CA GLY A 69 -21.68 -1.47 -0.81
C GLY A 69 -21.84 -2.05 -2.21
N ASN A 70 -23.10 -2.33 -2.57
CA ASN A 70 -23.44 -2.93 -3.86
C ASN A 70 -22.98 -2.08 -5.05
N SER A 71 -22.68 -2.77 -6.14
CA SER A 71 -22.50 -2.22 -7.48
C SER A 71 -23.83 -1.75 -8.06
N ALA A 72 -23.78 -1.12 -9.24
CA ALA A 72 -24.99 -0.81 -10.00
C ALA A 72 -25.77 -2.05 -10.47
N ALA A 73 -25.19 -3.26 -10.40
CA ALA A 73 -25.88 -4.52 -10.68
C ALA A 73 -26.56 -5.13 -9.43
N GLY A 74 -26.34 -4.57 -8.24
CA GLY A 74 -26.92 -5.07 -6.99
C GLY A 74 -26.08 -6.14 -6.27
N SER A 75 -24.93 -6.53 -6.83
CA SER A 75 -23.95 -7.44 -6.23
C SER A 75 -22.84 -6.68 -5.48
N LEU A 76 -22.15 -7.37 -4.57
CA LEU A 76 -20.96 -6.84 -3.91
C LEU A 76 -19.73 -7.06 -4.79
N PRO A 77 -18.79 -6.10 -4.86
CA PRO A 77 -17.57 -6.22 -5.66
C PRO A 77 -16.78 -7.47 -5.31
N ASP A 78 -16.15 -8.08 -6.29
CA ASP A 78 -15.44 -9.35 -6.18
C ASP A 78 -13.95 -9.27 -6.54
N GLY A 79 -13.45 -8.06 -6.82
CA GLY A 79 -12.03 -7.74 -6.83
C GLY A 79 -11.75 -6.27 -7.09
N TYR A 80 -10.49 -5.95 -7.35
CA TYR A 80 -10.05 -4.63 -7.80
C TYR A 80 -8.65 -4.65 -8.39
N TRP A 81 -8.25 -3.54 -9.04
CA TRP A 81 -6.84 -3.16 -9.14
C TRP A 81 -6.55 -1.85 -8.42
N LEU A 82 -5.29 -1.67 -8.03
CA LEU A 82 -4.82 -0.56 -7.22
C LEU A 82 -3.40 -0.15 -7.61
N VAL A 83 -3.17 1.14 -7.76
CA VAL A 83 -1.83 1.77 -7.76
C VAL A 83 -1.81 2.88 -6.72
N LEU A 84 -0.74 2.94 -5.94
CA LEU A 84 -0.49 3.96 -4.91
C LEU A 84 0.90 4.56 -5.08
N ASN A 85 1.00 5.88 -4.93
CA ASN A 85 2.27 6.60 -4.84
C ASN A 85 2.17 7.79 -3.86
N ASP A 86 3.26 8.55 -3.77
CA ASP A 86 3.46 9.68 -2.87
C ASP A 86 2.91 11.02 -3.36
N GLY A 87 1.85 11.02 -4.18
CA GLY A 87 1.07 12.23 -4.44
C GLY A 87 0.44 12.32 -5.83
N PRO A 88 1.21 12.38 -6.93
CA PRO A 88 0.64 12.57 -8.26
C PRO A 88 -0.37 11.48 -8.65
N ASN A 89 -1.37 11.77 -9.48
CA ASN A 89 -2.27 10.73 -9.97
C ASN A 89 -1.46 9.62 -10.65
N PRO A 90 -1.52 8.35 -10.21
CA PRO A 90 -0.72 7.28 -10.80
C PRO A 90 -1.05 7.00 -12.26
N LYS A 91 -2.27 7.34 -12.72
CA LYS A 91 -2.74 7.06 -14.07
C LYS A 91 -1.84 7.68 -15.13
N GLY A 92 -1.37 6.87 -16.07
CA GLY A 92 -0.51 7.32 -17.17
C GLY A 92 1.00 7.23 -16.90
N THR A 93 1.41 6.92 -15.66
CA THR A 93 2.83 6.83 -15.30
C THR A 93 3.34 5.40 -15.54
N SER A 94 4.13 5.19 -16.60
CA SER A 94 4.77 3.89 -16.86
C SER A 94 6.11 3.78 -16.15
N ASP A 95 6.54 2.54 -15.91
CA ASP A 95 7.92 2.17 -15.52
C ASP A 95 8.40 2.68 -14.15
N GLU A 96 7.50 3.24 -13.33
CA GLU A 96 7.83 3.79 -12.00
C GLU A 96 7.08 3.08 -10.87
N LEU A 97 5.88 2.55 -11.13
CA LEU A 97 4.94 2.16 -10.08
C LEU A 97 4.58 0.68 -10.17
N ALA A 98 4.14 0.12 -9.05
CA ALA A 98 3.54 -1.20 -8.99
C ALA A 98 2.01 -1.12 -9.03
N ILE A 99 1.42 -2.12 -9.69
CA ILE A 99 -0.03 -2.32 -9.71
C ILE A 99 -0.40 -3.65 -9.06
N PHE A 100 -1.38 -3.57 -8.16
CA PHE A 100 -1.93 -4.71 -7.43
C PHE A 100 -3.25 -5.14 -8.03
N TYR A 101 -3.49 -6.45 -8.08
CA TYR A 101 -4.76 -7.05 -8.43
C TYR A 101 -5.24 -7.94 -7.30
N PHE A 102 -6.41 -7.64 -6.77
CA PHE A 102 -7.06 -8.40 -5.71
C PHE A 102 -8.23 -9.17 -6.30
N ASP A 103 -8.23 -10.50 -6.09
CA ASP A 103 -9.33 -11.40 -6.39
C ASP A 103 -9.90 -11.90 -5.06
N THR A 104 -11.19 -11.69 -4.81
CA THR A 104 -11.82 -12.20 -3.59
C THR A 104 -11.90 -13.72 -3.54
N GLY A 105 -11.80 -14.39 -4.69
CA GLY A 105 -12.02 -15.81 -4.85
C GLY A 105 -13.50 -16.21 -4.83
N VAL A 106 -14.41 -15.30 -4.52
CA VAL A 106 -15.85 -15.60 -4.31
C VAL A 106 -16.50 -16.16 -5.57
N THR A 107 -16.17 -15.62 -6.75
CA THR A 107 -16.71 -16.11 -8.03
C THR A 107 -16.20 -17.49 -8.43
N ASN A 108 -15.09 -17.94 -7.82
CA ASN A 108 -14.43 -19.21 -8.14
C ASN A 108 -14.36 -20.18 -6.94
N ASN A 109 -15.14 -19.96 -5.87
CA ASN A 109 -15.10 -20.72 -4.61
C ASN A 109 -13.69 -20.85 -3.99
N GLY A 110 -12.84 -19.87 -4.22
CA GLY A 110 -11.44 -19.86 -3.79
C GLY A 110 -11.19 -18.93 -2.61
N GLN A 111 -9.96 -19.00 -2.08
CA GLN A 111 -9.44 -17.99 -1.17
C GLN A 111 -9.11 -16.71 -1.92
N ALA A 112 -9.03 -15.61 -1.17
CA ALA A 112 -8.57 -14.33 -1.68
C ALA A 112 -7.13 -14.45 -2.22
N LYS A 113 -6.83 -13.69 -3.27
CA LYS A 113 -5.51 -13.67 -3.92
C LYS A 113 -5.10 -12.25 -4.21
N LEU A 114 -3.81 -12.00 -4.08
CA LEU A 114 -3.17 -10.74 -4.43
C LEU A 114 -1.99 -11.02 -5.36
N THR A 115 -1.88 -10.27 -6.45
CA THR A 115 -0.71 -10.29 -7.34
C THR A 115 -0.25 -8.86 -7.64
N ALA A 116 1.05 -8.67 -7.74
CA ALA A 116 1.69 -7.39 -8.03
C ALA A 116 2.52 -7.47 -9.33
N TYR A 117 2.46 -6.40 -10.13
CA TYR A 117 3.17 -6.25 -11.39
C TYR A 117 3.78 -4.86 -11.51
N GLY A 118 4.79 -4.71 -12.37
CA GLY A 118 5.20 -3.41 -12.89
C GLY A 118 4.04 -2.77 -13.66
N TYR A 119 3.69 -1.54 -13.32
CA TYR A 119 2.62 -0.81 -13.97
C TYR A 119 3.08 -0.30 -15.34
N ASN A 120 2.34 -0.69 -16.38
CA ASN A 120 2.66 -0.36 -17.76
C ASN A 120 2.24 1.06 -18.19
N GLY A 121 1.69 1.87 -17.28
CA GLY A 121 1.21 3.23 -17.55
C GLY A 121 -0.10 3.32 -18.33
N GLN A 122 -0.74 2.20 -18.69
CA GLN A 122 -2.00 2.22 -19.41
C GLN A 122 -3.17 2.58 -18.47
N ASN A 123 -4.08 3.44 -18.93
CA ASN A 123 -5.35 3.68 -18.25
C ASN A 123 -6.33 2.50 -18.43
N GLY A 124 -5.99 1.36 -17.83
CA GLY A 124 -6.78 0.14 -17.87
C GLY A 124 -6.20 -0.99 -17.03
N ASN A 125 -6.92 -2.09 -16.96
CA ASN A 125 -6.56 -3.25 -16.13
C ASN A 125 -5.45 -4.13 -16.73
N SER A 126 -4.73 -3.73 -17.79
CA SER A 126 -3.99 -4.67 -18.64
C SER A 126 -2.55 -4.96 -18.24
N SER A 127 -2.00 -4.34 -17.19
CA SER A 127 -0.58 -4.51 -16.82
C SER A 127 -0.19 -5.94 -16.42
N TYR A 128 -1.15 -6.76 -15.97
CA TYR A 128 -0.92 -8.19 -15.75
C TYR A 128 -0.64 -8.98 -17.05
N PHE A 129 -1.05 -8.44 -18.19
CA PHE A 129 -0.95 -9.07 -19.51
C PHE A 129 0.17 -8.43 -20.34
N ASP A 130 0.27 -7.10 -20.32
CA ASP A 130 1.23 -6.33 -21.12
C ASP A 130 2.10 -5.45 -20.22
N GLY A 131 3.40 -5.74 -20.20
CA GLY A 131 4.32 -5.13 -19.24
C GLY A 131 4.76 -3.69 -19.53
N SER A 132 4.49 -3.15 -20.74
CA SER A 132 4.83 -1.75 -21.06
C SER A 132 3.82 -1.11 -22.02
N ASN A 133 3.98 0.19 -22.29
CA ASN A 133 3.18 0.94 -23.28
C ASN A 133 3.78 0.86 -24.70
N ALA A 134 4.75 -0.02 -24.94
CA ALA A 134 5.33 -0.21 -26.27
C ALA A 134 4.32 -0.88 -27.22
N SER A 135 4.56 -0.75 -28.52
CA SER A 135 3.70 -1.40 -29.52
C SER A 135 3.78 -2.92 -29.44
N GLY A 136 2.62 -3.57 -29.43
CA GLY A 136 2.49 -5.03 -29.37
C GLY A 136 2.62 -5.58 -27.94
N THR A 137 2.09 -6.77 -27.70
CA THR A 137 2.05 -7.37 -26.36
C THR A 137 3.44 -7.72 -25.86
N GLN A 138 3.84 -7.09 -24.76
CA GLN A 138 5.05 -7.44 -24.03
C GLN A 138 4.73 -8.46 -22.94
N ALA A 139 5.73 -9.23 -22.53
CA ALA A 139 5.57 -10.11 -21.38
C ALA A 139 5.29 -9.28 -20.11
N PRO A 140 4.40 -9.70 -19.22
CA PRO A 140 4.13 -8.94 -18.00
C PRO A 140 5.38 -8.83 -17.11
N ASP A 141 5.49 -7.70 -16.41
CA ASP A 141 6.51 -7.49 -15.40
C ASP A 141 6.01 -8.00 -14.05
N LYS A 142 6.27 -9.27 -13.75
CA LYS A 142 5.74 -9.97 -12.57
C LYS A 142 6.62 -9.68 -11.35
N ILE A 143 6.02 -9.21 -10.28
CA ILE A 143 6.74 -8.89 -9.04
C ILE A 143 6.49 -9.98 -7.99
N ALA A 144 5.24 -10.11 -7.55
CA ALA A 144 4.89 -11.01 -6.45
C ALA A 144 3.48 -11.58 -6.59
N SER A 145 3.28 -12.78 -6.04
CA SER A 145 1.98 -13.43 -5.94
C SER A 145 1.79 -14.04 -4.56
N SER A 146 0.62 -13.80 -3.97
CA SER A 146 0.15 -14.49 -2.74
C SER A 146 0.14 -16.02 -2.86
N LEU A 147 0.16 -16.56 -4.08
CA LEU A 147 0.13 -18.01 -4.31
C LEU A 147 1.52 -18.66 -4.30
N THR A 148 2.57 -17.90 -4.61
CA THR A 148 3.91 -18.46 -4.89
C THR A 148 5.06 -17.69 -4.26
N THR A 149 4.87 -16.42 -3.88
CA THR A 149 5.92 -15.59 -3.27
C THR A 149 5.82 -15.63 -1.75
N SER A 150 6.76 -16.32 -1.11
CA SER A 150 6.89 -16.33 0.35
C SER A 150 7.16 -14.91 0.89
N ASN A 151 6.60 -14.59 2.05
CA ASN A 151 6.80 -13.31 2.76
C ASN A 151 6.27 -12.06 2.03
N PHE A 152 5.51 -12.21 0.94
CA PHE A 152 4.83 -11.09 0.30
C PHE A 152 3.62 -10.63 1.11
N VAL A 153 2.76 -11.58 1.49
CA VAL A 153 1.50 -11.30 2.21
C VAL A 153 1.64 -11.69 3.68
N ASN A 154 1.44 -10.72 4.57
CA ASN A 154 1.29 -10.96 6.00
C ASN A 154 -0.14 -11.40 6.33
N SER A 155 -1.14 -10.73 5.74
CA SER A 155 -2.53 -11.14 5.82
C SER A 155 -3.33 -10.71 4.60
N LEU A 156 -4.38 -11.49 4.28
CA LEU A 156 -5.29 -11.24 3.17
C LEU A 156 -6.68 -11.68 3.59
N ALA A 157 -7.67 -10.80 3.51
CA ALA A 157 -9.00 -11.08 4.03
C ALA A 157 -10.11 -10.49 3.18
N VAL A 158 -11.23 -11.21 3.15
CA VAL A 158 -12.51 -10.75 2.60
C VAL A 158 -13.58 -11.02 3.66
N VAL A 159 -14.33 -9.99 4.03
CA VAL A 159 -15.37 -10.07 5.05
C VAL A 159 -16.68 -9.57 4.46
N ASN A 160 -17.70 -10.42 4.42
CA ASN A 160 -19.08 -9.98 4.18
C ASN A 160 -19.67 -9.56 5.53
N ASN A 161 -19.86 -8.27 5.71
CA ASN A 161 -20.32 -7.68 6.96
C ASN A 161 -21.83 -7.85 7.15
N ALA A 162 -22.28 -7.90 8.41
CA ALA A 162 -23.69 -8.08 8.76
C ALA A 162 -24.60 -6.95 8.23
N ASN A 163 -24.05 -5.76 7.93
CA ASN A 163 -24.77 -4.62 7.36
C ASN A 163 -24.91 -4.69 5.83
N GLY A 164 -24.57 -5.82 5.20
CA GLY A 164 -24.68 -6.00 3.75
C GLY A 164 -23.55 -5.35 2.95
N THR A 165 -22.44 -4.98 3.58
CA THR A 165 -21.21 -4.51 2.89
C THR A 165 -20.16 -5.61 2.79
N ARG A 166 -19.17 -5.43 1.92
CA ARG A 166 -17.97 -6.28 1.86
C ARG A 166 -16.73 -5.47 2.17
N THR A 167 -15.82 -6.01 2.96
CA THR A 167 -14.50 -5.42 3.19
C THR A 167 -13.43 -6.33 2.63
N MET A 168 -12.54 -5.78 1.80
CA MET A 168 -11.36 -6.46 1.27
C MET A 168 -10.12 -5.82 1.88
N LYS A 169 -9.19 -6.64 2.38
CA LYS A 169 -8.01 -6.19 3.12
C LYS A 169 -6.77 -6.93 2.68
N PHE A 170 -5.66 -6.21 2.55
CA PHE A 170 -4.33 -6.81 2.54
C PHE A 170 -3.38 -6.09 3.50
N ASP A 171 -2.40 -6.85 3.96
CA ASP A 171 -1.22 -6.39 4.68
C ASP A 171 -0.03 -7.10 4.05
N ILE A 172 0.87 -6.33 3.45
CA ILE A 172 2.01 -6.84 2.69
C ILE A 172 3.34 -6.30 3.22
N ASN A 173 4.38 -7.07 2.97
CA ASN A 173 5.74 -6.56 2.94
C ASN A 173 6.00 -5.94 1.55
N ALA A 174 5.88 -4.62 1.46
CA ALA A 174 6.12 -3.88 0.22
C ALA A 174 7.60 -3.79 -0.14
N ALA A 175 8.54 -4.20 0.71
CA ALA A 175 9.96 -4.23 0.37
C ALA A 175 10.25 -5.06 -0.88
N LEU A 176 9.51 -6.15 -1.10
CA LEU A 176 9.65 -6.96 -2.32
C LEU A 176 9.20 -6.19 -3.58
N VAL A 177 8.25 -5.27 -3.42
CA VAL A 177 7.75 -4.43 -4.49
C VAL A 177 8.68 -3.25 -4.74
N ASN A 178 9.14 -2.59 -3.69
CA ASN A 178 9.96 -1.38 -3.77
C ASN A 178 11.40 -1.68 -4.21
N ASN A 179 11.92 -2.87 -3.87
CA ASN A 179 13.24 -3.33 -4.32
C ASN A 179 13.22 -4.10 -5.65
N HIS A 180 12.09 -4.09 -6.38
CA HIS A 180 11.98 -4.73 -7.69
C HIS A 180 12.88 -4.02 -8.72
N ASP A 181 13.53 -4.80 -9.57
CA ASP A 181 14.25 -4.29 -10.74
C ASP A 181 13.29 -4.35 -11.94
N PRO A 182 12.72 -3.20 -12.39
CA PRO A 182 11.68 -3.21 -13.39
C PRO A 182 12.18 -3.80 -14.70
N LYS A 183 11.36 -4.66 -15.31
CA LYS A 183 11.69 -5.29 -16.59
C LYS A 183 11.72 -4.27 -17.73
N TYR A 184 10.99 -3.18 -17.58
CA TYR A 184 10.82 -2.12 -18.56
C TYR A 184 11.15 -0.77 -17.94
N GLY A 185 11.77 0.10 -18.73
CA GLY A 185 12.31 1.37 -18.24
C GLY A 185 13.55 1.22 -17.38
N PRO A 186 14.09 2.34 -16.86
CA PRO A 186 15.33 2.34 -16.10
C PRO A 186 15.07 2.14 -14.59
N ALA A 187 15.84 1.26 -13.96
CA ALA A 187 15.65 0.87 -12.55
C ALA A 187 15.68 2.04 -11.54
N ASN A 188 16.39 3.12 -11.86
CA ASN A 188 16.47 4.30 -10.99
C ASN A 188 15.19 5.16 -10.99
N ASN A 189 14.25 4.88 -11.89
CA ASN A 189 12.92 5.51 -11.87
C ASN A 189 11.92 4.72 -11.02
N TRP A 190 12.27 3.50 -10.61
CA TRP A 190 11.36 2.65 -9.86
C TRP A 190 11.10 3.21 -8.47
N PHE A 191 9.84 3.52 -8.21
CA PHE A 191 9.31 3.86 -6.89
C PHE A 191 8.62 2.64 -6.26
N GLY A 192 7.90 1.85 -7.07
CA GLY A 192 7.12 0.71 -6.58
C GLY A 192 5.81 1.15 -5.94
N THR A 193 5.74 1.18 -4.62
CA THR A 193 4.54 1.61 -3.88
C THR A 193 4.86 2.21 -2.52
N GLY A 194 3.91 2.94 -1.97
CA GLY A 194 4.03 3.62 -0.69
C GLY A 194 3.55 5.06 -0.79
N PHE A 195 3.59 5.77 0.32
CA PHE A 195 3.24 7.17 0.39
C PHE A 195 3.75 7.78 1.69
N ASP A 196 3.97 9.10 1.66
CA ASP A 196 4.30 9.90 2.83
C ASP A 196 3.09 10.78 3.23
N ASN A 197 3.25 12.10 3.29
CA ASN A 197 2.18 13.04 3.63
C ASN A 197 1.15 13.24 2.51
N LYS A 198 1.40 12.68 1.32
CA LYS A 198 0.55 12.76 0.15
C LYS A 198 0.33 11.40 -0.46
N VAL A 199 -0.88 11.17 -0.96
CA VAL A 199 -1.28 9.94 -1.65
C VAL A 199 -1.81 10.30 -3.03
N GLY A 200 -1.23 9.67 -4.05
CA GLY A 200 -1.88 9.45 -5.32
C GLY A 200 -2.45 8.05 -5.36
N ILE A 201 -3.68 7.93 -5.84
CA ILE A 201 -4.42 6.66 -5.86
C ILE A 201 -5.09 6.47 -7.21
N TRP A 202 -4.95 5.27 -7.76
CA TRP A 202 -5.69 4.82 -8.92
C TRP A 202 -6.30 3.46 -8.59
N PHE A 203 -7.56 3.48 -8.16
CA PHE A 203 -8.22 2.35 -7.51
C PHE A 203 -9.55 2.03 -8.17
N HIS A 204 -9.70 0.78 -8.63
CA HIS A 204 -10.82 0.38 -9.45
C HIS A 204 -11.45 -0.92 -8.93
N PRO A 205 -12.52 -0.83 -8.11
CA PRO A 205 -13.31 -1.99 -7.76
C PRO A 205 -14.05 -2.56 -8.96
N VAL A 206 -14.15 -3.88 -9.01
CA VAL A 206 -14.84 -4.61 -10.07
C VAL A 206 -15.91 -5.53 -9.51
N ASP A 207 -16.89 -5.80 -10.37
CA ASP A 207 -18.02 -6.70 -10.13
C ASP A 207 -18.14 -7.65 -11.34
N GLY A 208 -18.43 -8.92 -11.06
CA GLY A 208 -18.43 -9.98 -12.08
C GLY A 208 -17.03 -10.43 -12.48
N LEU A 209 -16.05 -10.40 -11.56
CA LEU A 209 -14.67 -10.77 -11.86
C LEU A 209 -14.53 -12.25 -12.24
N ASP A 210 -14.04 -12.50 -13.46
CA ASP A 210 -13.48 -13.77 -13.90
C ASP A 210 -11.96 -13.68 -13.99
N ALA A 211 -11.30 -14.03 -12.87
CA ALA A 211 -9.86 -14.17 -12.79
C ALA A 211 -9.42 -15.62 -13.01
N LYS A 212 -8.33 -15.82 -13.76
CA LYS A 212 -7.66 -17.12 -13.91
C LYS A 212 -6.17 -16.96 -13.66
N TYR A 213 -5.56 -17.99 -13.08
CA TYR A 213 -4.16 -17.99 -12.69
C TYR A 213 -3.39 -19.09 -13.41
N GLY A 214 -2.14 -18.81 -13.73
CA GLY A 214 -1.18 -19.80 -14.20
C GLY A 214 -0.66 -20.68 -13.06
N THR A 215 0.06 -21.73 -13.44
CA THR A 215 0.77 -22.60 -12.48
C THR A 215 1.91 -21.88 -11.75
N ASP A 216 2.33 -20.73 -12.27
CA ASP A 216 3.30 -19.81 -11.67
C ASP A 216 2.65 -18.86 -10.64
N GLY A 217 1.33 -18.93 -10.45
CA GLY A 217 0.59 -18.13 -9.48
C GLY A 217 0.24 -16.71 -9.95
N PHE A 218 0.49 -16.36 -11.21
CA PHE A 218 0.16 -15.05 -11.77
C PHE A 218 -1.09 -15.09 -12.66
N LEU A 219 -1.71 -13.93 -12.89
CA LEU A 219 -2.92 -13.81 -13.69
C LEU A 219 -2.64 -14.21 -15.14
N LYS A 220 -3.56 -14.99 -15.70
CA LYS A 220 -3.73 -15.25 -17.13
C LYS A 220 -4.95 -14.55 -17.70
N LYS A 221 -5.88 -14.15 -16.82
CA LYS A 221 -7.14 -13.52 -17.16
C LYS A 221 -7.58 -12.64 -16.00
N PHE A 222 -8.04 -11.42 -16.30
CA PHE A 222 -8.70 -10.53 -15.36
C PHE A 222 -9.78 -9.76 -16.13
N GLU A 223 -10.95 -10.37 -16.28
CA GLU A 223 -12.13 -9.78 -16.94
C GLU A 223 -13.23 -9.53 -15.92
N PHE A 224 -14.07 -8.53 -16.17
CA PHE A 224 -15.15 -8.14 -15.26
C PHE A 224 -16.32 -7.55 -16.05
N ASP A 225 -17.50 -7.53 -15.44
CA ASP A 225 -18.71 -6.98 -16.06
C ASP A 225 -18.79 -5.47 -15.87
N LYS A 226 -18.42 -4.98 -14.68
CA LYS A 226 -18.45 -3.56 -14.31
C LYS A 226 -17.22 -3.18 -13.52
N GLN A 227 -16.83 -1.92 -13.66
CA GLN A 227 -15.81 -1.28 -12.82
C GLN A 227 -16.34 0.03 -12.25
N GLY A 228 -15.95 0.35 -11.02
CA GLY A 228 -16.00 1.70 -10.46
C GLY A 228 -14.58 2.27 -10.39
N TRP A 229 -14.44 3.46 -9.83
CA TRP A 229 -13.11 4.05 -9.60
C TRP A 229 -13.11 5.05 -8.46
N VAL A 230 -11.95 5.17 -7.81
CA VAL A 230 -11.52 6.27 -6.96
C VAL A 230 -10.13 6.66 -7.44
N ASP A 231 -10.06 7.80 -8.14
CA ASP A 231 -8.83 8.26 -8.77
C ASP A 231 -8.48 9.61 -8.20
N GLY A 232 -7.32 9.75 -7.57
CA GLY A 232 -6.95 10.96 -6.88
C GLY A 232 -5.47 11.28 -6.93
N SER A 233 -5.18 12.54 -6.64
CA SER A 233 -3.83 13.08 -6.54
C SER A 233 -3.72 14.00 -5.33
N ASN A 234 -2.58 13.93 -4.66
CA ASN A 234 -2.17 14.80 -3.56
C ASN A 234 -3.18 14.81 -2.42
N LEU A 235 -3.82 13.66 -2.19
CA LEU A 235 -4.69 13.45 -1.04
C LEU A 235 -3.84 13.44 0.23
N GLU A 236 -4.39 13.97 1.33
CA GLU A 236 -3.64 14.06 2.58
C GLU A 236 -3.49 12.69 3.23
N ALA A 237 -2.27 12.38 3.66
CA ALA A 237 -1.99 11.35 4.64
C ALA A 237 -1.36 11.99 5.88
N VAL A 238 -1.71 11.46 7.05
CA VAL A 238 -1.25 11.99 8.34
C VAL A 238 -0.28 11.01 8.97
N PRO A 239 0.79 11.48 9.64
CA PRO A 239 1.63 10.57 10.39
C PRO A 239 0.81 10.03 11.58
N GLU A 240 0.85 8.73 11.81
CA GLU A 240 0.28 8.15 13.02
C GLU A 240 0.91 8.87 14.23
N PRO A 241 0.10 9.30 15.22
CA PRO A 241 0.63 9.96 16.39
C PRO A 241 1.58 8.98 17.08
N PHE A 242 2.89 9.23 16.95
CA PHE A 242 3.93 8.50 17.66
C PHE A 242 3.51 8.40 19.11
N THR A 243 3.12 7.20 19.52
CA THR A 243 2.70 6.93 20.89
C THR A 243 3.71 7.57 21.82
N MET A 244 3.28 8.58 22.57
CA MET A 244 4.07 9.38 23.51
C MET A 244 4.69 8.57 24.67
N GLY A 245 4.88 7.26 24.51
CA GLY A 245 5.44 6.34 25.49
C GLY A 245 6.88 6.66 25.90
N ALA A 246 7.64 7.39 25.07
CA ALA A 246 9.00 7.81 25.43
C ALA A 246 9.04 8.97 26.46
N LEU A 247 8.05 9.87 26.46
CA LEU A 247 8.01 11.01 27.40
C LEU A 247 7.57 10.60 28.81
N GLY A 248 6.70 9.58 28.92
CA GLY A 248 6.27 9.03 30.22
C GLY A 248 7.41 8.34 31.00
N LEU A 249 8.34 7.67 30.30
CA LEU A 249 9.47 6.98 30.94
C LEU A 249 10.54 7.94 31.43
N MET A 250 10.80 9.04 30.72
CA MET A 250 11.71 10.09 31.21
C MET A 250 11.15 10.82 32.44
N ALA A 251 9.84 11.04 32.49
CA ALA A 251 9.19 11.64 33.67
C ALA A 251 9.27 10.73 34.91
N LEU A 252 9.14 9.41 34.75
CA LEU A 252 9.27 8.43 35.86
C LEU A 252 10.73 8.25 36.32
N ALA A 253 11.69 8.28 35.41
CA ALA A 253 13.12 8.22 35.75
C ALA A 253 13.60 9.49 36.49
N ALA A 254 13.14 10.68 36.07
CA ALA A 254 13.44 11.94 36.76
C ALA A 254 12.79 12.03 38.15
N ARG A 255 11.61 11.41 38.35
CA ARG A 255 10.92 11.40 39.65
C ARG A 255 11.57 10.44 40.66
N ARG A 256 12.20 9.35 40.21
CA ARG A 256 12.96 8.44 41.10
C ARG A 256 14.28 9.03 41.60
N LYS A 257 14.91 9.94 40.85
CA LYS A 257 16.17 10.57 41.27
C LYS A 257 16.01 11.64 42.37
N LYS A 258 14.78 12.12 42.60
CA LYS A 258 14.51 13.21 43.56
C LYS A 258 14.12 12.75 44.97
N LYS A 259 14.22 11.44 45.28
CA LYS A 259 13.88 10.88 46.61
C LYS A 259 15.08 10.43 47.47
N ASN A 260 16.31 10.55 46.96
CA ASN A 260 17.52 10.16 47.69
C ASN A 260 18.58 11.29 47.73
N ALA A 261 18.15 12.51 48.05
CA ALA A 261 19.02 13.63 48.42
C ALA A 261 18.42 14.34 49.64
#